data_AF-A0A835IAE8-F1
#
_entry.id   AF-A0A835IAE8-F1
#
_cell.length_a   1.000
_cell.length_b   1.000
_cell.length_c   1.000
_cell.angle_alpha   90.00
_cell.angle_beta   90.00
_cell.angle_gamma   90.00
#
_symmetry.space_group_name_H-M   'P 1'
#
loop_
_entity.id
_entity.type
_entity.pdbx_description
1 polymer ?
#
loop_
_entity_poly.entity_id
_entity_poly.type
_entity_poly.pdbx_seq_one_letter_code
_entity_poly.pdbx_strand_id
1 'polypeptide(L)'
;MYLFLCYMQLWDEKLVHEISSHPAVYRVVALGTLIAIELRTEGSDAGYGSLYASSLVQKFREDGVYMRPLGNVIYLMCGPCTSPQVCSQLLKRLYGEIHEFNQMKAKELKSCQL
;
A
#
# COMPACT_ATOMS: atom_id res chain seq x y z
N MET A 1 29.69 -17.97 -4.56
CA MET A 1 29.26 -17.09 -3.47
C MET A 1 28.97 -15.71 -4.06
N TYR A 2 27.80 -15.54 -4.69
CA TYR A 2 27.37 -14.28 -5.29
C TYR A 2 26.19 -13.75 -4.46
N LEU A 3 26.51 -13.10 -3.35
CA LEU A 3 25.53 -12.47 -2.46
C LEU A 3 25.52 -10.95 -2.69
N PHE A 4 25.55 -10.53 -3.96
CA PHE A 4 25.71 -9.12 -4.35
C PHE A 4 24.45 -8.48 -4.95
N LEU A 5 23.27 -9.11 -4.84
CA LEU A 5 22.07 -8.66 -5.58
C LEU A 5 20.94 -8.04 -4.73
N CYS A 6 21.09 -7.87 -3.42
CA CYS A 6 19.97 -7.39 -2.57
C CYS A 6 20.20 -5.99 -1.96
N TYR A 7 20.76 -5.05 -2.72
CA TYR A 7 20.83 -3.64 -2.29
C TYR A 7 20.39 -2.65 -3.38
N MET A 8 19.78 -3.13 -4.46
CA MET A 8 19.08 -2.25 -5.39
C MET A 8 17.71 -1.91 -4.81
N GLN A 9 17.59 -0.68 -4.32
CA GLN A 9 16.30 -0.10 -3.96
C GLN A 9 15.47 0.03 -5.24
N LEU A 10 14.48 -0.85 -5.39
CA LEU A 10 13.60 -0.94 -6.56
C LEU A 10 12.49 0.12 -6.57
N TRP A 11 12.28 0.77 -5.43
CA TRP A 11 11.21 1.71 -5.19
C TRP A 11 11.67 3.14 -5.42
N ASP A 12 10.84 3.93 -6.10
CA ASP A 12 11.06 5.36 -6.28
C ASP A 12 10.85 6.09 -4.94
N GLU A 13 11.93 6.62 -4.37
CA GLU A 13 11.92 7.30 -3.08
C GLU A 13 10.97 8.49 -3.03
N LYS A 14 10.79 9.21 -4.15
CA LYS A 14 9.89 10.37 -4.21
C LYS A 14 8.45 9.91 -4.05
N LEU A 15 8.05 8.86 -4.78
CA LEU A 15 6.70 8.28 -4.67
C LEU A 15 6.46 7.69 -3.28
N VAL A 16 7.45 7.01 -2.70
CA VAL A 16 7.34 6.48 -1.32
C VAL A 16 7.09 7.61 -0.33
N HIS A 17 7.79 8.74 -0.47
CA HIS A 17 7.59 9.92 0.37
C HIS A 17 6.22 10.59 0.14
N GLU A 18 5.71 10.63 -1.09
CA GLU A 18 4.37 11.14 -1.39
C GLU A 18 3.27 10.26 -0.74
N ILE A 19 3.44 8.94 -0.80
CA ILE A 19 2.53 7.99 -0.14
C ILE A 19 2.59 8.14 1.38
N SER A 20 3.79 8.29 1.97
CA SER A 20 3.92 8.45 3.42
C SER A 20 3.34 9.77 3.94
N SER A 21 3.28 10.79 3.09
CA SER A 21 2.69 12.10 3.41
C SER A 21 1.15 12.11 3.25
N HIS A 22 0.55 11.03 2.75
CA HIS A 22 -0.90 10.96 2.52
C HIS A 22 -1.67 10.84 3.85
N PRO A 23 -2.77 11.58 4.07
CA PRO A 23 -3.49 11.60 5.35
C PRO A 23 -4.08 10.23 5.76
N ALA A 24 -4.36 9.36 4.78
CA ALA A 24 -4.85 8.00 5.01
C ALA A 24 -3.75 6.99 5.38
N VAL A 25 -2.49 7.40 5.38
CA VAL A 25 -1.34 6.53 5.64
C VAL A 25 -0.72 6.92 6.98
N TYR A 26 -0.44 5.93 7.81
CA TYR A 26 0.25 6.14 9.09
C TYR A 26 1.76 6.03 8.93
N ARG A 27 2.24 4.98 8.24
CA ARG A 27 3.66 4.79 7.94
C ARG A 27 3.85 3.99 6.66
N VAL A 28 5.00 4.19 6.02
CA VAL A 28 5.46 3.40 4.88
C VAL A 28 6.87 2.89 5.18
N VAL A 29 7.11 1.60 4.89
CA VAL A 29 8.42 0.96 5.03
C VAL A 29 8.77 0.32 3.70
N ALA A 30 9.83 0.78 3.06
CA ALA A 30 10.36 0.18 1.83
C ALA A 30 11.72 -0.46 2.12
N LEU A 31 11.87 -1.75 1.84
CA LEU A 31 13.09 -2.51 2.08
C LEU A 31 13.31 -3.52 0.94
N GLY A 32 14.37 -3.30 0.15
CA GLY A 32 14.70 -4.15 -0.99
C GLY A 32 13.56 -4.25 -2.00
N THR A 33 12.99 -5.45 -2.15
CA THR A 33 11.85 -5.75 -3.03
C THR A 33 10.48 -5.66 -2.35
N LEU A 34 10.44 -5.29 -1.07
CA LEU A 34 9.23 -5.24 -0.26
C LEU A 34 8.88 -3.80 0.09
N ILE A 35 7.59 -3.47 0.02
CA ILE A 35 7.04 -2.25 0.60
C ILE A 35 5.82 -2.60 1.46
N ALA A 36 5.79 -2.05 2.67
CA ALA A 36 4.70 -2.18 3.62
C ALA A 36 4.09 -0.80 3.86
N ILE A 37 2.77 -0.71 3.75
CA ILE A 37 2.00 0.51 3.99
C ILE A 37 1.03 0.22 5.11
N GLU A 38 1.15 0.97 6.20
CA GLU A 38 0.15 0.96 7.26
C GLU A 38 -0.85 2.08 7.01
N LEU A 39 -2.10 1.70 6.84
CA LEU A 39 -3.18 2.66 6.68
C LEU A 39 -3.61 3.17 8.06
N ARG A 40 -3.93 4.46 8.12
CA ARG A 40 -4.45 5.12 9.31
C ARG A 40 -5.91 4.70 9.49
N THR A 41 -6.21 4.05 10.60
CA THR A 41 -7.57 3.71 11.01
C THR A 41 -7.87 4.37 12.35
N GLU A 42 -9.10 4.83 12.56
CA GLU A 42 -9.55 5.39 13.83
C GLU A 42 -10.54 4.41 14.49
N GLY A 43 -10.41 4.19 15.80
CA GLY A 43 -11.34 3.38 16.59
C GLY A 43 -11.12 1.86 16.50
N SER A 44 -12.21 1.10 16.57
CA SER A 44 -12.23 -0.37 16.66
C SER A 44 -11.83 -1.12 15.39
N ASP A 45 -11.62 -0.42 14.28
CA ASP A 45 -11.16 -0.97 13.00
C ASP A 45 -9.62 -1.00 12.87
N ALA A 46 -8.88 -0.74 13.95
CA ALA A 46 -7.43 -0.90 14.01
C ALA A 46 -7.02 -2.31 14.46
N GLY A 47 -6.05 -2.90 13.77
CA GLY A 47 -5.44 -4.18 14.15
C GLY A 47 -5.65 -5.33 13.15
N TYR A 48 -5.14 -6.51 13.51
CA TYR A 48 -5.00 -7.68 12.64
C TYR A 48 -6.31 -8.23 12.04
N GLY A 49 -7.45 -8.03 12.71
CA GLY A 49 -8.77 -8.47 12.28
C GLY A 49 -9.52 -7.47 11.38
N SER A 50 -8.90 -6.33 11.09
CA SER A 50 -9.51 -5.27 10.29
C SER A 50 -9.66 -5.70 8.82
N LEU A 51 -10.87 -5.57 8.28
CA LEU A 51 -11.14 -5.75 6.85
C LEU A 51 -10.83 -4.50 6.01
N TYR A 52 -10.26 -3.47 6.65
CA TYR A 52 -10.01 -2.15 6.07
C TYR A 52 -9.11 -2.21 4.83
N ALA A 53 -8.08 -3.05 4.85
CA ALA A 53 -7.19 -3.27 3.70
C ALA A 53 -7.72 -4.29 2.69
N SER A 54 -8.71 -5.12 3.06
CA SER A 54 -9.13 -6.27 2.25
C SER A 54 -9.79 -5.87 0.93
N SER A 55 -10.62 -4.82 0.94
CA SER A 55 -11.27 -4.31 -0.28
C SER A 55 -10.26 -3.70 -1.26
N LEU A 56 -9.28 -2.97 -0.76
CA LEU A 56 -8.17 -2.43 -1.55
C LEU A 56 -7.35 -3.57 -2.18
N VAL A 57 -6.97 -4.58 -1.38
CA VAL A 57 -6.24 -5.75 -1.88
C VAL A 57 -7.04 -6.54 -2.91
N GLN A 58 -8.37 -6.63 -2.77
CA GLN A 58 -9.21 -7.35 -3.71
C GLN A 58 -9.18 -6.70 -5.10
N LYS A 59 -9.25 -5.36 -5.19
CA LYS A 59 -9.08 -4.64 -6.46
C LYS A 59 -7.74 -4.97 -7.12
N PHE A 60 -6.64 -4.87 -6.36
CA PHE A 60 -5.31 -5.21 -6.87
C PHE A 60 -5.20 -6.67 -7.31
N ARG A 61 -5.91 -7.59 -6.65
CA ARG A 61 -5.94 -9.00 -7.05
C ARG A 61 -6.62 -9.22 -8.39
N GLU A 62 -7.68 -8.47 -8.70
CA GLU A 62 -8.35 -8.51 -10.02
C GLU A 62 -7.40 -8.03 -11.13
N ASP A 63 -6.49 -7.12 -10.81
CA ASP A 63 -5.43 -6.65 -11.71
C ASP A 63 -4.21 -7.60 -11.80
N GLY A 64 -4.26 -8.77 -11.16
CA GLY A 64 -3.14 -9.71 -11.10
C GLY A 64 -1.99 -9.29 -10.18
N VAL A 65 -2.18 -8.26 -9.36
CA VAL A 65 -1.20 -7.79 -8.37
C VAL A 65 -1.49 -8.43 -7.02
N TYR A 66 -0.60 -9.33 -6.60
CA TYR A 66 -0.76 -10.03 -5.33
C TYR A 66 -0.17 -9.21 -4.17
N MET A 67 -1.06 -8.73 -3.31
CA MET A 67 -0.72 -8.07 -2.06
C MET A 67 -1.19 -8.92 -0.88
N ARG A 68 -0.43 -8.90 0.22
CA ARG A 68 -0.82 -9.58 1.45
C ARG A 68 -1.36 -8.55 2.46
N PRO A 69 -2.66 -8.58 2.79
CA PRO A 69 -3.21 -7.75 3.85
C PRO A 69 -2.92 -8.41 5.21
N LEU A 70 -2.67 -7.56 6.19
CA LEU A 70 -2.45 -7.93 7.59
C LEU A 70 -3.13 -6.87 8.46
N GLY A 71 -4.44 -7.01 8.66
CA GLY A 71 -5.24 -5.97 9.28
C GLY A 71 -5.26 -4.68 8.47
N ASN A 72 -4.75 -3.59 9.05
CA ASN A 72 -4.60 -2.29 8.38
C ASN A 72 -3.26 -2.12 7.64
N VAL A 73 -2.38 -3.12 7.66
CA VAL A 73 -1.09 -3.09 6.94
C VAL A 73 -1.18 -3.89 5.65
N ILE A 74 -0.66 -3.33 4.56
CA ILE A 74 -0.59 -3.99 3.26
C ILE A 74 0.87 -4.20 2.89
N TYR A 75 1.20 -5.44 2.52
CA TYR A 75 2.51 -5.80 1.99
C TYR A 75 2.43 -6.02 0.49
N LEU A 76 3.22 -5.25 -0.25
CA LEU A 76 3.49 -5.45 -1.66
C LEU A 76 4.92 -5.98 -1.81
N MET A 77 5.05 -7.10 -2.49
CA MET A 77 6.33 -7.73 -2.79
C MET A 77 6.50 -7.79 -4.30
N CYS A 78 7.64 -7.29 -4.79
CA CYS A 78 8.05 -7.44 -6.17
C CYS A 78 9.11 -8.54 -6.31
N GLY A 79 9.20 -9.14 -7.49
CA GLY A 79 10.27 -10.08 -7.79
C GLY A 79 11.60 -9.32 -7.95
N PRO A 80 12.76 -9.95 -7.65
CA PRO A 80 14.07 -9.34 -7.86
C PRO A 80 14.39 -9.08 -9.35
N CYS A 81 13.67 -9.74 -10.26
CA CYS A 81 13.79 -9.54 -11.71
C CYS A 81 12.75 -8.55 -12.27
N THR A 82 11.90 -7.95 -11.42
CA THR A 82 10.92 -6.94 -11.86
C THR A 82 11.63 -5.64 -12.18
N SER A 83 11.30 -5.02 -13.31
CA SER A 83 11.93 -3.76 -13.69
C SER A 83 11.49 -2.61 -12.77
N PRO A 84 12.39 -1.66 -12.43
CA PRO A 84 12.04 -0.50 -11.60
C PRO A 84 10.86 0.33 -12.17
N GLN A 85 10.69 0.32 -13.49
CA GLN A 85 9.59 1.00 -14.17
C GLN A 85 8.24 0.36 -13.81
N VAL A 86 8.16 -0.97 -13.78
CA VAL A 86 6.95 -1.69 -13.36
C VAL A 86 6.67 -1.43 -11.88
N CYS A 87 7.69 -1.47 -11.01
CA CYS A 87 7.54 -1.12 -9.60
C CYS A 87 6.99 0.31 -9.41
N SER A 88 7.50 1.26 -10.19
CA SER A 88 7.03 2.66 -10.16
C SER A 88 5.60 2.80 -10.66
N GLN A 89 5.19 2.05 -11.69
CA GLN A 89 3.80 2.03 -12.15
C GLN A 89 2.85 1.44 -11.10
N LEU A 90 3.26 0.34 -10.46
CA LEU A 90 2.50 -0.28 -9.37
C LEU A 90 2.35 0.68 -8.18
N LEU A 91 3.42 1.37 -7.79
CA LEU A 91 3.40 2.41 -6.76
C LEU A 91 2.44 3.56 -7.08
N LYS A 92 2.46 4.07 -8.31
CA LYS A 92 1.55 5.14 -8.75
C LYS A 92 0.10 4.69 -8.70
N ARG A 93 -0.18 3.47 -9.15
CA ARG A 93 -1.52 2.89 -9.08
C ARG A 93 -1.99 2.73 -7.63
N LEU A 94 -1.10 2.21 -6.77
CA LEU A 94 -1.34 2.08 -5.34
C LEU A 94 -1.67 3.41 -4.68
N TYR A 95 -0.93 4.47 -5.00
CA TYR A 95 -1.20 5.80 -4.50
C TYR A 95 -2.59 6.32 -4.93
N GLY A 96 -2.97 6.12 -6.20
CA GLY A 96 -4.30 6.49 -6.71
C GLY A 96 -5.43 5.77 -5.98
N GLU A 97 -5.31 4.46 -5.80
CA GLU A 97 -6.33 3.67 -5.09
C GLU A 97 -6.42 4.03 -3.60
N ILE A 98 -5.30 4.34 -2.93
CA ILE A 98 -5.30 4.84 -1.55
C ILE A 98 -6.06 6.18 -1.47
N HIS A 99 -5.88 7.05 -2.45
CA HIS A 99 -6.58 8.33 -2.53
C HIS A 99 -8.09 8.13 -2.69
N GLU A 100 -8.53 7.30 -3.65
CA GLU A 100 -9.94 6.99 -3.85
C GLU A 100 -10.57 6.33 -2.62
N PHE A 101 -9.86 5.37 -2.02
CA PHE A 101 -10.31 4.67 -0.83
C PHE A 101 -10.52 5.63 0.35
N ASN A 102 -9.61 6.59 0.54
CA ASN A 102 -9.77 7.64 1.54
C ASN A 102 -11.01 8.51 1.28
N GLN A 103 -11.29 8.85 0.02
CA GLN A 103 -12.49 9.62 -0.33
C GLN A 103 -13.80 8.85 -0.09
N MET A 104 -13.83 7.55 -0.39
CA MET A 104 -14.99 6.70 -0.12
C MET A 104 -15.29 6.66 1.38
N LYS A 105 -14.27 6.46 2.22
CA LYS A 105 -14.45 6.48 3.67
C LYS A 105 -14.87 7.84 4.21
N ALA A 106 -14.29 8.93 3.69
CA ALA A 106 -14.71 10.27 4.05
C ALA A 106 -16.19 10.56 3.70
N LYS A 107 -16.75 9.90 2.66
CA LYS A 107 -18.17 9.97 2.31
C LYS A 107 -19.04 9.09 3.21
N GLU A 108 -18.63 7.86 3.50
CA GLU A 108 -19.34 6.96 4.41
C GLU A 108 -19.50 7.59 5.81
N LEU A 109 -18.43 8.19 6.34
CA LEU A 109 -18.46 8.84 7.65
C LEU A 109 -19.43 10.03 7.71
N LYS A 110 -19.59 10.76 6.60
CA LYS A 110 -20.54 11.88 6.47
C LYS A 110 -21.98 11.40 6.31
N SER A 111 -22.21 10.22 5.73
CA SER A 111 -23.55 9.66 5.54
C SER A 111 -24.16 9.10 6.84
N CYS A 112 -23.34 8.72 7.83
CA CYS A 112 -23.81 8.30 9.15
C CYS A 112 -24.11 9.47 10.11
N GLN A 113 -23.94 10.72 9.68
CA GLN A 113 -24.24 11.92 10.46
C GLN A 113 -25.55 12.62 10.06
N LEU A 114 -26.40 11.97 9.25
CA LEU A 114 -27.76 12.42 8.90
C LEU A 114 -28.82 11.47 9.46
#